data_AF-A0A2V8NFH9-F1
#
_entry.id   AF-A0A2V8NFH9-F1
#
_cell.length_a   1.000
_cell.length_b   1.000
_cell.length_c   1.000
_cell.angle_alpha   90.00
_cell.angle_beta   90.00
_cell.angle_gamma   90.00
#
_symmetry.space_group_name_H-M   'P 1'
#
loop_
_entity.id
_entity.type
_entity.pdbx_description
1 polymer ?
#
loop_
_entity_poly.entity_id
_entity_poly.type
_entity_poly.pdbx_seq_one_letter_code
_entity_poly.pdbx_strand_id
1 'polypeptide(L)' 'MLLFWSEEHIEKWCKDWNLPRGEIIPLDKCNRLAQAWYSPDRREPEWRRRTIDEAEALFVELGFTSEFWRLPH' A
#
# COMPACT_ATOMS: atom_id res chain seq x y z
N MET A 1 4.37 -4.44 6.79
CA MET A 1 4.74 -4.82 5.41
C MET A 1 5.83 -5.86 5.49
N LEU A 2 5.69 -6.99 4.79
CA LEU A 2 6.67 -8.06 4.75
C LEU A 2 7.27 -8.13 3.33
N LEU A 3 8.55 -8.50 3.23
CA LEU A 3 9.23 -8.68 1.96
C LEU A 3 9.44 -10.17 1.72
N PHE A 4 9.16 -10.59 0.50
CA PHE A 4 9.33 -11.97 0.06
C PHE A 4 10.08 -12.00 -1.25
N TRP A 5 10.83 -13.07 -1.45
CA TRP A 5 11.60 -13.29 -2.68
C TRP A 5 10.71 -13.64 -3.88
N SER A 6 9.59 -14.33 -3.64
CA SER A 6 8.65 -14.76 -4.68
C SER A 6 7.24 -15.00 -4.13
N GLU A 7 6.26 -15.17 -5.01
CA GLU A 7 4.87 -15.45 -4.63
C GLU A 7 4.71 -16.82 -3.97
N GLU A 8 5.49 -17.83 -4.35
CA GLU A 8 5.44 -19.16 -3.74
C GLU A 8 5.86 -19.12 -2.26
N HIS A 9 6.83 -18.26 -1.92
CA HIS A 9 7.20 -18.03 -0.52
C HIS A 9 6.07 -17.36 0.27
N ILE A 10 5.29 -16.49 -0.38
CA ILE A 10 4.12 -15.86 0.25
C ILE A 10 3.04 -16.92 0.52
N GLU A 11 2.73 -17.76 -0.46
CA GLU A 11 1.73 -18.83 -0.31
C GLU A 11 2.11 -19.81 0.81
N LYS A 12 3.38 -20.23 0.84
CA LYS A 12 3.89 -21.10 1.89
C LYS A 12 3.78 -20.42 3.26
N TRP A 13 4.17 -19.16 3.38
CA TRP A 13 4.10 -18.42 4.64
C TRP A 13 2.66 -18.26 5.11
N CYS A 14 1.72 -17.87 4.24
CA CYS A 14 0.30 -17.78 4.58
C CYS A 14 -0.26 -19.11 5.10
N LYS A 15 0.11 -20.23 4.45
CA LYS A 15 -0.28 -21.58 4.89
C LYS A 15 0.30 -21.94 6.26
N ASP A 16 1.60 -21.76 6.44
CA ASP A 16 2.30 -22.14 7.68
C ASP A 16 1.76 -21.36 8.90
N TRP A 17 1.33 -20.11 8.69
CA TRP A 17 0.80 -19.24 9.74
C TRP A 17 -0.73 -19.22 9.83
N ASN A 18 -1.43 -19.98 8.97
CA ASN A 18 -2.89 -19.99 8.86
C ASN A 18 -3.49 -18.58 8.71
N LEU A 19 -2.90 -17.76 7.84
CA LEU A 19 -3.32 -16.39 7.55
C LEU A 19 -3.88 -16.28 6.11
N PRO A 20 -4.92 -15.46 5.89
CA PRO A 20 -5.40 -15.18 4.55
C PRO A 20 -4.32 -14.45 3.73
N ARG A 21 -4.36 -14.65 2.41
CA ARG A 21 -3.50 -13.93 1.47
C ARG A 21 -3.90 -12.45 1.46
N GLY A 22 -2.96 -11.58 1.82
CA GLY A 22 -3.12 -10.13 1.69
C GLY A 22 -2.83 -9.65 0.27
N GLU A 23 -2.87 -8.32 0.08
CA GLU A 23 -2.43 -7.72 -1.17
C GLU A 23 -0.92 -7.94 -1.38
N ILE A 24 -0.55 -8.35 -2.59
CA ILE A 24 0.84 -8.52 -3.00
C ILE A 24 1.12 -7.54 -4.12
N ILE A 25 2.17 -6.74 -3.93
CA ILE A 25 2.56 -5.72 -4.88
C ILE A 25 4.06 -5.84 -5.18
N PRO A 26 4.48 -5.57 -6.42
CA PRO A 26 5.90 -5.42 -6.75
C PRO A 26 6.58 -4.32 -5.92
N LEU A 27 7.86 -4.49 -5.63
CA LEU A 27 8.62 -3.56 -4.77
C LEU A 27 8.71 -2.15 -5.38
N ASP A 28 8.82 -2.04 -6.71
CA ASP A 28 8.80 -0.77 -7.42
C ASP A 28 7.44 -0.06 -7.27
N LYS A 29 6.33 -0.79 -7.31
CA LYS A 29 4.99 -0.26 -7.06
C LYS A 29 4.87 0.25 -5.61
N CYS A 30 5.39 -0.51 -4.64
CA CYS A 30 5.48 -0.06 -3.25
C CYS A 30 6.34 1.20 -3.09
N ASN A 31 7.47 1.30 -3.79
CA ASN A 31 8.34 2.48 -3.72
C ASN A 31 7.65 3.72 -4.30
N ARG A 32 6.89 3.58 -5.40
CA ARG A 32 6.06 4.67 -5.94
C ARG A 32 5.02 5.17 -4.93
N LEU A 33 4.36 4.25 -4.23
CA LEU A 33 3.46 4.61 -3.15
C LEU A 33 4.20 5.36 -2.03
N ALA A 34 5.35 4.88 -1.59
CA ALA A 34 6.13 5.53 -0.55
C ALA A 34 6.52 6.96 -0.95
N GLN A 35 7.02 7.16 -2.18
CA GLN A 35 7.39 8.49 -2.67
C GLN A 35 6.20 9.44 -2.72
N ALA A 36 5.06 9.01 -3.24
CA ALA A 36 3.87 9.85 -3.31
C ALA A 36 3.27 10.12 -1.92
N TRP A 37 3.27 9.11 -1.04
CA TRP A 37 2.73 9.22 0.31
C TRP A 37 3.56 10.17 1.18
N TYR A 38 4.89 10.11 1.07
CA TYR A 38 5.89 10.91 1.77
C TYR A 38 6.48 12.03 0.90
N SER A 39 5.66 12.62 0.02
CA SER A 39 6.01 13.75 -0.84
C SER A 39 6.71 14.89 -0.06
N PRO A 40 7.51 15.74 -0.74
CA PRO A 40 8.17 16.89 -0.11
C PRO A 40 7.22 17.82 0.67
N ASP A 41 5.95 17.86 0.27
CA ASP A 41 4.85 18.58 0.94
C ASP A 41 4.80 18.33 2.45
N ARG A 42 5.21 17.14 2.92
CA ARG A 42 5.27 16.77 4.35
C ARG A 42 6.16 17.64 5.21
N ARG A 43 7.08 18.39 4.61
CA ARG A 43 7.98 19.30 5.32
C ARG A 43 7.46 20.73 5.36
N GLU A 44 6.36 21.02 4.66
CA GLU A 44 5.76 22.35 4.61
C GLU A 44 4.90 22.59 5.88
N PRO A 45 4.90 23.80 6.45
CA PRO A 45 4.07 24.15 7.61
C PRO A 45 2.57 23.90 7.39
N GLU A 46 2.11 24.01 6.15
CA GLU A 46 0.73 23.82 5.73
C GLU A 46 0.35 22.35 5.59
N TRP A 47 1.31 21.44 5.77
CA TRP A 47 1.05 20.01 5.64
C TRP A 47 -0.03 19.56 6.61
N ARG A 48 -0.98 18.82 6.06
CA ARG A 48 -1.99 18.10 6.83
C ARG A 48 -2.08 16.66 6.36
N ARG A 49 -2.65 15.82 7.22
CA ARG A 49 -3.05 14.47 6.82
C ARG A 49 -4.07 14.55 5.68
N ARG A 50 -3.97 13.61 4.75
CA ARG A 50 -4.99 13.37 3.72
C ARG A 50 -6.30 12.95 4.38
N THR A 51 -7.42 13.39 3.82
CA THR A 51 -8.73 12.79 4.12
C THR A 51 -8.78 11.36 3.59
N ILE A 52 -9.82 10.61 3.96
CA ILE A 52 -10.07 9.27 3.40
C ILE A 52 -10.16 9.34 1.87
N ASP A 53 -11.00 10.24 1.35
CA ASP A 53 -11.21 10.41 -0.09
C ASP A 53 -9.91 10.79 -0.83
N GLU A 54 -9.09 11.67 -0.24
CA GLU A 54 -7.79 12.05 -0.82
C GLU A 54 -6.77 10.90 -0.81
N ALA A 55 -6.81 10.04 0.21
CA ALA A 55 -5.95 8.86 0.28
C ALA A 55 -6.38 7.80 -0.74
N GLU A 56 -7.68 7.54 -0.88
CA GLU A 56 -8.20 6.61 -1.88
C GLU A 56 -7.95 7.09 -3.31
N ALA A 57 -8.15 8.39 -3.58
CA ALA A 57 -7.81 8.98 -4.87
C ALA A 57 -6.33 8.72 -5.24
N LEU A 58 -5.42 8.93 -4.28
CA LEU A 58 -4.00 8.64 -4.48
C LEU A 58 -3.73 7.14 -4.74
N PHE A 59 -4.42 6.24 -4.05
CA PHE A 59 -4.31 4.80 -4.30
C PHE A 59 -4.75 4.45 -5.72
N VAL A 60 -5.90 4.98 -6.16
CA VAL A 60 -6.43 4.77 -7.51
C VAL A 60 -5.49 5.31 -8.59
N GLU A 61 -4.96 6.52 -8.42
CA GLU A 61 -3.97 7.13 -9.33
C GLU A 61 -2.71 6.27 -9.50
N LEU A 62 -2.29 5.60 -8.43
CA LEU A 62 -1.14 4.69 -8.43
C LEU A 62 -1.50 3.24 -8.85
N GLY A 63 -2.76 2.99 -9.20
CA GLY A 63 -3.26 1.69 -9.65
C GLY A 63 -3.49 0.67 -8.54
N PHE A 64 -3.72 1.11 -7.30
CA PHE A 64 -4.11 0.27 -6.16
C PHE A 64 -5.63 0.27 -6.02
N THR A 65 -6.30 -0.65 -6.72
CA THR A 65 -7.77 -0.65 -6.89
C THR A 65 -8.48 -1.86 -6.28
N SER A 66 -7.73 -2.80 -5.67
CA SER A 66 -8.32 -3.95 -4.98
C SER A 66 -9.07 -3.53 -3.71
N GLU A 67 -9.92 -4.41 -3.19
CA GLU A 67 -10.69 -4.14 -1.96
C GLU A 67 -9.80 -3.85 -0.74
N PHE A 68 -8.56 -4.36 -0.74
CA PHE A 68 -7.58 -4.08 0.32
C PHE A 68 -7.29 -2.59 0.49
N TRP A 69 -7.37 -1.81 -0.60
CA TRP A 69 -7.05 -0.38 -0.61
C TRP A 69 -8.26 0.53 -0.38
N ARG A 70 -9.44 -0.05 -0.18
CA ARG A 70 -10.62 0.72 0.18
C ARG A 70 -10.60 1.04 1.67
N LEU A 71 -10.67 2.31 2.01
CA LEU A 71 -10.62 2.78 3.39
C LEU A 71 -12.04 2.80 3.99
N PRO A 72 -12.18 2.52 5.31
CA PRO A 72 -13.49 2.61 5.96
C PRO A 72 -13.93 4.07 6.06
N HIS A 73 -15.19 4.34 5.68
CA HIS A 73 -15.85 5.63 5.84
C HIS A 73 -16.59 5.73 7.18
#